data_AF-A0A2I0K2A1-F1
#
_entry.id   AF-A0A2I0K2A1-F1
#
_cell.length_a   1.000
_cell.length_b   1.000
_cell.length_c   1.000
_cell.angle_alpha   90.00
_cell.angle_beta   90.00
_cell.angle_gamma   90.00
#
_symmetry.space_group_name_H-M   'P 1'
#
loop_
_entity.id
_entity.type
_entity.pdbx_description
1 polymer ?
#
loop_
_entity_poly.entity_id
_entity_poly.type
_entity_poly.pdbx_seq_one_letter_code
_entity_poly.pdbx_strand_id
1 'polypeptide(L)'
;MEETFVPFRGIKNDLRGRWLCYKQDWTGGFRAGFRILAPTTYIFFASAIPVISFGEQLERNTDGVLTAVQTLASTALCGIIHSLIGGQPLLILGVAEPTVIMYTFMFNFAKDRPDLGSKLFLAWTGW
;
A
#
# COMPACT_ATOMS: atom_id res chain seq x y z
N MET A 1 -6.75 0.30 -38.99
CA MET A 1 -7.74 -0.63 -38.43
C MET A 1 -8.19 0.03 -37.14
N GLU A 2 -9.39 0.61 -37.11
CA GLU A 2 -9.92 1.25 -35.90
C GLU A 2 -10.02 0.19 -34.80
N GLU A 3 -9.21 0.32 -33.75
CA GLU A 3 -9.33 -0.46 -32.52
C GLU A 3 -10.73 -0.16 -31.96
N THR A 4 -11.67 -1.09 -32.17
CA THR A 4 -12.99 -1.02 -31.56
C THR A 4 -12.78 -1.06 -30.05
N PHE A 5 -13.13 0.03 -29.37
CA PHE A 5 -12.98 0.15 -27.92
C PHE A 5 -13.86 -0.90 -27.24
N VAL A 6 -13.26 -2.00 -26.78
CA VAL A 6 -13.93 -2.99 -25.94
C VAL A 6 -13.59 -2.65 -24.49
N PRO A 7 -14.57 -2.22 -23.67
CA PRO A 7 -14.30 -1.89 -22.27
C PRO A 7 -13.73 -3.11 -21.53
N PHE A 8 -12.83 -2.86 -20.57
CA PHE A 8 -12.18 -3.88 -19.72
C PHE A 8 -11.28 -4.92 -20.42
N ARG A 9 -11.02 -4.80 -21.73
CA ARG A 9 -10.15 -5.73 -22.47
C ARG A 9 -8.73 -5.82 -21.88
N GLY A 10 -8.16 -4.69 -21.46
CA GLY A 10 -6.85 -4.64 -20.79
C GLY A 10 -6.82 -5.42 -19.49
N ILE A 11 -7.75 -5.12 -18.57
CA ILE A 11 -7.87 -5.82 -17.27
C ILE A 11 -8.05 -7.33 -17.47
N LYS A 12 -8.87 -7.75 -18.45
CA LYS A 12 -9.04 -9.17 -18.78
C LYS A 12 -7.74 -9.82 -19.23
N ASN A 13 -6.93 -9.13 -20.03
CA ASN A 13 -5.64 -9.63 -20.49
C ASN A 13 -4.63 -9.73 -19.33
N ASP A 14 -4.60 -8.73 -18.45
CA ASP A 14 -3.72 -8.72 -17.28
C ASP A 14 -4.05 -9.88 -16.31
N LEU A 15 -5.34 -10.08 -16.03
CA LEU A 15 -5.81 -11.20 -15.20
C LEU A 15 -5.44 -12.55 -15.84
N ARG A 16 -5.63 -12.69 -17.15
CA ARG A 16 -5.29 -13.93 -17.86
C ARG A 16 -3.79 -14.21 -17.81
N GLY A 17 -2.95 -13.18 -17.96
CA GLY A 17 -1.49 -13.30 -17.86
C GLY A 17 -1.07 -13.74 -16.45
N ARG A 18 -1.58 -13.06 -15.41
CA ARG A 18 -1.24 -13.34 -14.01
C ARG A 18 -1.69 -14.73 -13.55
N TRP A 19 -2.89 -15.16 -13.97
CA TRP A 19 -3.49 -16.44 -13.57
C TRP A 19 -2.62 -17.65 -13.96
N LEU A 20 -1.98 -17.61 -15.12
CA LEU A 20 -1.11 -18.68 -15.60
C LEU A 20 0.11 -18.90 -14.68
N CYS A 21 0.66 -17.82 -14.13
CA CYS A 21 1.81 -17.85 -13.23
C CYS A 21 1.43 -18.10 -11.76
N TYR A 22 0.19 -17.80 -11.35
CA TYR A 22 -0.21 -17.85 -9.94
C TYR A 22 0.01 -19.22 -9.30
N LYS A 23 -0.34 -20.30 -9.98
CA LYS A 23 -0.09 -21.67 -9.51
C LYS A 23 1.41 -21.95 -9.33
N GLN A 24 2.23 -21.43 -10.25
CA GLN A 24 3.68 -21.60 -10.19
C GLN A 24 4.27 -20.92 -8.96
N ASP A 25 3.81 -19.71 -8.61
CA ASP A 25 4.32 -18.95 -7.46
C ASP A 25 4.19 -19.73 -6.15
N TRP A 26 3.04 -20.34 -5.90
CA TRP A 26 2.83 -21.17 -4.71
C TRP A 26 3.73 -22.41 -4.72
N THR A 27 3.78 -23.14 -5.84
CA THR A 27 4.64 -24.33 -5.95
C THR A 27 6.12 -24.00 -5.83
N GLY A 28 6.56 -22.86 -6.37
CA GLY A 28 7.93 -22.35 -6.29
C GLY A 28 8.28 -21.90 -4.88
N GLY A 29 7.35 -21.20 -4.20
CA GLY A 29 7.50 -20.76 -2.82
C GLY A 29 7.70 -21.93 -1.85
N PHE A 30 6.87 -22.97 -1.94
CA PHE A 30 7.04 -24.18 -1.12
C PHE A 30 8.35 -24.93 -1.42
N ARG A 31 8.80 -24.96 -2.67
CA ARG A 31 10.08 -25.58 -3.07
C ARG A 31 11.31 -24.82 -2.57
N ALA A 32 11.20 -23.51 -2.35
CA ALA A 32 12.31 -22.70 -1.83
C ALA A 32 12.71 -23.10 -0.39
N GLY A 33 11.80 -23.73 0.36
CA GLY A 33 12.04 -24.19 1.73
C GLY A 33 12.51 -23.03 2.63
N PHE A 34 13.60 -23.25 3.38
CA PHE A 34 14.15 -22.24 4.29
C PHE A 34 14.86 -21.07 3.62
N ARG A 35 15.19 -21.17 2.32
CA ARG A 35 15.91 -20.09 1.60
C ARG A 35 15.11 -18.81 1.50
N ILE A 36 13.78 -18.89 1.61
CA ILE A 36 12.90 -17.72 1.59
C ILE A 36 12.97 -16.89 2.87
N LEU A 37 13.41 -17.48 3.99
CA LEU A 37 13.43 -16.78 5.28
C LEU A 37 14.37 -15.57 5.27
N ALA A 38 15.57 -15.73 4.70
CA ALA A 38 16.55 -14.66 4.62
C ALA A 38 16.01 -13.40 3.88
N PRO A 39 15.51 -13.50 2.63
CA PRO A 39 14.93 -12.34 1.96
C PRO A 39 13.65 -11.83 2.63
N THR A 40 12.80 -12.69 3.20
CA THR A 40 11.60 -12.20 3.92
C THR A 40 11.94 -11.39 5.15
N THR A 41 12.92 -11.83 5.95
CA THR A 41 13.37 -11.10 7.14
C THR A 41 14.05 -9.80 6.75
N TYR A 42 14.89 -9.81 5.71
CA TYR A 42 15.53 -8.60 5.20
C TYR A 42 14.49 -7.56 4.74
N ILE A 43 13.55 -7.97 3.90
CA ILE A 43 12.51 -7.08 3.38
C ILE A 43 11.59 -6.60 4.50
N PHE A 44 11.25 -7.45 5.47
CA PHE A 44 10.45 -7.05 6.64
C PHE A 44 11.05 -5.85 7.36
N PHE A 45 12.35 -5.89 7.70
CA PHE A 45 13.01 -4.76 8.37
C PHE A 45 13.17 -3.56 7.43
N ALA A 46 13.53 -3.81 6.17
CA ALA A 46 13.66 -2.75 5.16
C ALA A 46 12.35 -1.98 4.93
N SER A 47 11.19 -2.64 5.06
CA SER A 47 9.87 -2.01 4.93
C SER A 47 9.34 -1.45 6.25
N ALA A 48 9.58 -2.11 7.39
CA ALA A 48 9.00 -1.70 8.67
C ALA A 48 9.62 -0.40 9.21
N ILE A 49 10.94 -0.24 9.11
CA ILE A 49 11.66 0.95 9.60
C ILE A 49 11.13 2.25 8.98
N PRO A 50 11.05 2.40 7.64
CA PRO A 50 10.54 3.64 7.04
C PRO A 50 9.06 3.86 7.39
N VAL A 51 8.24 2.81 7.46
CA VAL A 51 6.82 2.94 7.80
C VAL A 51 6.64 3.43 9.24
N ILE A 52 7.47 2.96 10.19
CA ILE A 52 7.46 3.48 11.57
C ILE A 52 7.90 4.95 11.58
N SER A 53 8.98 5.29 10.87
CA SER A 53 9.50 6.66 10.82
C SER A 53 8.48 7.64 10.22
N PHE A 54 7.86 7.28 9.09
CA PHE A 54 6.84 8.08 8.43
C PHE A 54 5.53 8.10 9.21
N GLY A 55 5.19 7.01 9.88
CA GLY A 55 4.05 6.93 10.78
C GLY A 55 4.18 7.87 11.98
N GLU A 56 5.36 7.93 12.60
CA GLU A 56 5.66 8.89 13.67
C GLU A 56 5.63 10.34 13.15
N GLN A 57 6.11 10.58 11.93
CA GLN A 57 6.03 11.89 11.29
C GLN A 57 4.57 12.32 11.05
N LEU A 58 3.72 11.40 10.60
CA LEU A 58 2.28 11.62 10.45
C LEU A 58 1.62 11.89 11.81
N GLU A 59 2.00 11.16 12.85
CA GLU A 59 1.45 11.35 14.20
C GLU A 59 1.72 12.75 14.74
N ARG A 60 2.95 13.25 14.56
CA ARG A 60 3.33 14.61 14.94
C ARG A 60 2.64 15.68 14.10
N ASN A 61 2.53 15.45 12.80
CA ASN A 61 1.98 16.44 11.87
C ASN A 61 0.44 16.51 11.88
N THR A 62 -0.23 15.46 12.36
CA THR A 62 -1.70 15.36 12.38
C THR A 62 -2.28 15.45 13.79
N ASP A 63 -1.54 16.02 14.75
CA ASP A 63 -1.95 16.15 16.16
C ASP A 63 -2.44 14.82 16.77
N GLY A 64 -1.83 13.69 16.40
CA GLY A 64 -2.18 12.36 16.87
C GLY A 64 -3.42 11.73 16.21
N VAL A 65 -4.00 12.35 15.18
CA VAL A 65 -5.16 11.79 14.47
C VAL A 65 -4.78 10.55 13.65
N LEU A 66 -3.61 10.55 13.02
CA LEU A 66 -3.06 9.40 12.28
C LEU A 66 -1.77 8.92 12.94
N THR A 67 -1.79 7.74 13.55
CA THR A 67 -0.65 7.24 14.35
C THR A 67 0.29 6.32 13.59
N ALA A 68 1.48 6.08 14.14
CA ALA A 68 2.44 5.14 13.58
C ALA A 68 1.86 3.71 13.47
N VAL A 69 1.07 3.29 14.45
CA VAL A 69 0.43 1.97 14.49
C VAL A 69 -0.63 1.82 13.39
N GLN A 70 -1.43 2.86 13.14
CA GLN A 70 -2.42 2.85 12.05
C GLN A 70 -1.74 2.77 10.67
N THR A 71 -0.63 3.49 10.51
CA THR A 71 0.18 3.47 9.30
C THR A 71 0.79 2.08 9.03
N LEU A 72 1.30 1.44 10.09
CA LEU A 72 1.77 0.05 10.05
C LEU A 72 0.65 -0.93 9.68
N ALA A 73 -0.51 -0.82 10.34
CA ALA A 73 -1.66 -1.69 10.09
C ALA A 73 -2.16 -1.56 8.64
N SER A 74 -2.26 -0.34 8.12
CA SER A 74 -2.62 -0.07 6.72
C SER A 74 -1.63 -0.72 5.75
N THR A 75 -0.32 -0.51 5.96
CA THR A 75 0.72 -1.08 5.10
C THR A 75 0.69 -2.61 5.11
N ALA A 76 0.50 -3.22 6.30
CA ALA A 76 0.43 -4.68 6.43
C ALA A 76 -0.79 -5.27 5.71
N LEU A 77 -1.99 -4.68 5.92
CA LEU A 77 -3.21 -5.15 5.28
C LEU A 77 -3.16 -5.00 3.76
N CYS A 78 -2.78 -3.82 3.27
CA CYS A 78 -2.63 -3.56 1.85
C CYS A 78 -1.54 -4.45 1.23
N GLY A 79 -0.43 -4.69 1.94
CA GLY A 79 0.64 -5.59 1.50
C GLY A 79 0.18 -7.04 1.36
N ILE A 80 -0.59 -7.58 2.31
CA ILE A 80 -1.16 -8.93 2.23
C ILE A 80 -2.13 -9.04 1.06
N ILE A 81 -3.06 -8.08 0.93
CA ILE A 81 -4.05 -8.05 -0.15
C ILE A 81 -3.34 -7.97 -1.52
N HIS A 82 -2.35 -7.10 -1.66
CA HIS A 82 -1.57 -6.96 -2.90
C HIS A 82 -0.74 -8.21 -3.21
N SER A 83 -0.19 -8.88 -2.20
CA SER A 83 0.58 -10.12 -2.41
C SER A 83 -0.29 -11.28 -2.91
N LEU A 84 -1.57 -11.31 -2.53
CA LEU A 84 -2.51 -12.36 -2.93
C LEU A 84 -3.21 -12.07 -4.27
N ILE A 85 -3.65 -10.83 -4.47
CA ILE A 85 -4.53 -10.46 -5.60
C ILE A 85 -3.78 -9.61 -6.65
N GLY A 86 -2.63 -9.05 -6.31
CA GLY A 86 -1.88 -8.14 -7.17
C GLY A 86 -1.29 -8.79 -8.43
N GLY A 87 -1.13 -7.97 -9.46
CA GLY A 87 -0.51 -8.36 -10.72
C GLY A 87 1.00 -8.59 -10.63
N GLN A 88 1.67 -8.07 -9.60
CA GLN A 88 3.11 -8.17 -9.43
C GLN A 88 3.49 -8.49 -7.97
N PRO A 89 3.66 -9.77 -7.60
CA PRO A 89 3.92 -10.18 -6.22
C PRO A 89 5.29 -9.74 -5.66
N LEU A 90 6.22 -9.31 -6.52
CA LEU A 90 7.52 -8.76 -6.11
C LEU A 90 7.46 -7.27 -5.73
N LEU A 91 6.31 -6.61 -5.92
CA LEU A 91 6.12 -5.21 -5.56
C LEU A 91 5.96 -5.10 -4.04
N ILE A 92 6.82 -4.28 -3.42
CA ILE A 92 6.74 -3.97 -1.99
C ILE A 92 5.90 -2.71 -1.81
N LEU A 93 4.73 -2.88 -1.20
CA LEU A 93 3.82 -1.77 -0.90
C LEU A 93 4.21 -1.13 0.43
N GLY A 94 4.27 0.19 0.46
CA GLY A 94 4.67 0.96 1.63
C GLY A 94 4.25 2.43 1.53
N VAL A 95 4.43 3.14 2.64
CA VAL A 95 4.22 4.59 2.70
C VAL A 95 5.51 5.29 2.30
N ALA A 96 5.38 6.28 1.42
CA ALA A 96 6.49 7.12 0.99
C ALA A 96 6.28 8.57 1.47
N GLU A 97 7.35 9.34 1.51
CA GLU A 97 7.34 10.73 1.95
C GLU A 97 6.33 11.63 1.20
N PRO A 98 6.11 11.51 -0.12
CA PRO A 98 5.08 12.30 -0.80
C PRO A 98 3.68 12.08 -0.22
N THR A 99 3.36 10.84 0.19
CA THR A 99 2.10 10.53 0.86
C THR A 99 2.00 11.26 2.20
N VAL A 100 3.08 11.27 2.99
CA VAL A 100 3.13 11.97 4.29
C VAL A 100 2.92 13.47 4.13
N ILE A 101 3.59 14.08 3.15
CA ILE A 101 3.47 15.51 2.85
C ILE A 101 2.03 15.84 2.44
N MET A 102 1.42 15.03 1.56
CA MET A 102 0.04 15.24 1.12
C MET A 102 -0.96 15.13 2.28
N TYR A 103 -0.82 14.12 3.13
CA TYR A 103 -1.70 13.96 4.30
C TYR A 103 -1.55 15.11 5.29
N THR A 104 -0.32 15.58 5.51
CA THR A 104 -0.03 16.76 6.34
C THR A 104 -0.70 18.02 5.76
N PHE A 105 -0.59 18.21 4.45
CA PHE A 105 -1.23 19.35 3.76
C PHE A 105 -2.76 19.30 3.88
N MET A 106 -3.35 18.14 3.64
CA MET A 106 -4.80 17.94 3.74
C MET A 106 -5.31 18.13 5.18
N PHE A 107 -4.54 17.67 6.17
CA PHE A 107 -4.84 17.91 7.58
C PHE A 107 -4.84 19.40 7.92
N ASN A 108 -3.78 20.13 7.53
CA ASN A 108 -3.71 21.58 7.75
C ASN A 108 -4.85 22.33 7.06
N PHE A 109 -5.18 21.95 5.83
CA PHE A 109 -6.30 22.52 5.09
C PHE A 109 -7.65 22.32 5.81
N ALA A 110 -7.88 21.13 6.38
CA ALA A 110 -9.10 20.83 7.13
C ALA A 110 -9.11 21.46 8.53
N LYS A 111 -7.94 21.65 9.16
CA LYS A 111 -7.80 22.23 10.50
C LYS A 111 -8.26 23.69 10.55
N ASP A 112 -8.00 24.45 9.49
CA ASP A 112 -8.41 25.85 9.38
C ASP A 112 -9.89 26.03 9.00
N ARG A 113 -10.63 24.92 8.83
CA ARG A 113 -12.00 24.88 8.33
C ARG A 113 -12.95 24.26 9.35
N PRO A 114 -13.75 25.07 10.07
CA PRO A 114 -14.66 24.56 11.10
C PRO A 114 -15.80 23.68 10.53
N ASP A 115 -16.09 23.79 9.24
CA ASP A 115 -17.08 23.00 8.51
C ASP A 115 -16.62 21.56 8.20
N LEU A 116 -15.31 21.32 8.04
CA LEU A 116 -14.76 19.98 7.79
C LEU A 116 -14.39 19.25 9.09
N GLY A 117 -13.72 19.96 10.00
CA GLY A 117 -13.15 19.38 11.22
C GLY A 117 -11.91 18.53 10.96
N SER A 118 -10.85 18.78 11.72
CA SER A 118 -9.55 18.09 11.57
C SER A 118 -9.61 16.58 11.83
N LYS A 119 -10.60 16.08 12.58
CA LYS A 119 -10.76 14.64 12.88
C LYS A 119 -11.34 13.83 11.73
N LEU A 120 -12.04 14.46 10.80
CA LEU A 120 -12.74 13.79 9.69
C LEU A 120 -12.02 13.94 8.35
N PHE A 121 -10.84 14.57 8.32
CA PHE A 121 -10.13 14.83 7.07
C PHE A 121 -9.93 13.55 6.26
N LEU A 122 -9.56 12.43 6.91
CA LEU A 122 -9.32 11.13 6.27
C LEU A 122 -10.50 10.60 5.44
N ALA A 123 -11.74 10.83 5.88
CA ALA A 123 -12.93 10.33 5.18
C ALA A 123 -13.11 11.01 3.82
N TRP A 124 -12.65 12.25 3.69
CA TRP A 124 -12.70 13.03 2.46
C TRP A 124 -11.41 12.91 1.63
N THR A 125 -10.37 12.28 2.17
CA THR A 125 -9.08 12.09 1.50
C THR A 125 -8.92 10.71 0.85
N GLY A 126 -9.97 9.90 0.74
CA GLY A 126 -9.90 8.61 0.07
C GLY A 126 -9.62 8.78 -1.42
N TRP A 127 -8.49 8.23 -1.91
CA TRP A 127 -8.13 8.12 -3.33
C TRP A 127 -8.23 6.66 -3.77
#